data_AF-A0A5R8XY45-F1
#
_entry.id   AF-A0A5R8XY45-F1
#
_cell.length_a   1.000
_cell.length_b   1.000
_cell.length_c   1.000
_cell.angle_alpha   90.00
_cell.angle_beta   90.00
_cell.angle_gamma   90.00
#
_symmetry.space_group_name_H-M   'P 1'
#
loop_
_entity.id
_entity.type
_entity.pdbx_description
1 polymer ?
#
loop_
_entity_poly.entity_id
_entity_poly.type
_entity_poly.pdbx_seq_one_letter_code
_entity_poly.pdbx_strand_id
1 'polypeptide(L)' 'MEKQKLIEEIKKLIGTDENDIIDINPNFLEYFQEYELEAIKDDLILKKSQIRESTFDFLDEIYEKTKEN' A
#
# COMPACT_ATOMS: atom_id res chain seq x y z
N MET A 1 4.84 21.83 -5.71
CA MET A 1 5.67 21.07 -4.74
C MET A 1 4.87 19.93 -4.11
N GLU A 2 3.61 20.15 -3.77
CA GLU A 2 2.76 19.20 -3.06
C GLU A 2 2.40 17.96 -3.90
N LYS A 3 2.00 18.15 -5.16
CA LYS A 3 1.76 17.06 -6.14
C LYS A 3 2.93 16.07 -6.30
N GLN A 4 4.17 16.55 -6.42
CA GLN A 4 5.33 15.66 -6.57
C GLN A 4 5.57 14.80 -5.33
N LYS A 5 5.31 15.36 -4.14
CA LYS A 5 5.41 14.62 -2.88
C LYS A 5 4.38 13.50 -2.81
N LEU A 6 3.14 13.76 -3.23
CA LEU A 6 2.08 12.75 -3.32
C LEU A 6 2.47 11.61 -4.27
N ILE A 7 3.04 11.94 -5.43
CA ILE A 7 3.51 10.93 -6.39
C ILE A 7 4.57 10.01 -5.76
N GLU A 8 5.55 10.57 -5.05
CA GLU A 8 6.59 9.78 -4.37
C GLU A 8 6.05 8.94 -3.22
N GLU A 9 5.08 9.46 -2.45
CA GLU A 9 4.39 8.69 -1.40
C GLU A 9 3.61 7.51 -2.00
N ILE A 10 2.87 7.74 -3.09
CA ILE A 10 2.12 6.70 -3.81
C ILE A 10 3.06 5.63 -4.35
N LYS A 11 4.19 6.01 -4.98
CA LYS A 11 5.19 5.04 -5.46
C LYS A 11 5.71 4.14 -4.35
N LYS A 12 5.99 4.69 -3.16
CA LYS A 12 6.40 3.91 -1.97
C LYS A 12 5.28 3.02 -1.42
N LEU A 13 4.02 3.44 -1.57
CA LEU A 13 2.89 2.61 -1.18
C LEU A 13 2.68 1.45 -2.16
N ILE A 14 2.90 1.64 -3.46
CA ILE A 14 2.75 0.57 -4.46
C ILE A 14 3.97 -0.38 -4.43
N GLY A 15 5.19 0.15 -4.32
CA GLY A 15 6.41 -0.65 -4.25
C GLY A 15 6.50 -1.43 -2.94
N THR A 16 6.34 -2.75 -3.01
CA THR A 16 6.51 -3.67 -1.88
C THR A 16 7.95 -4.14 -1.70
N ASP A 17 8.77 -4.05 -2.76
CA ASP A 17 10.20 -4.39 -2.77
C ASP A 17 10.94 -3.45 -3.74
N GLU A 18 12.24 -3.21 -3.52
CA GLU A 18 13.10 -2.42 -4.42
C GLU A 18 13.27 -3.09 -5.80
N ASN A 19 12.91 -4.38 -5.91
CA ASN A 19 12.96 -5.18 -7.12
C ASN A 19 11.60 -5.42 -7.80
N ASP A 20 10.49 -4.93 -7.23
CA ASP A 20 9.18 -5.00 -7.89
C ASP A 20 9.15 -3.98 -9.03
N ILE A 21 9.48 -4.45 -10.24
CA ILE A 21 9.36 -3.67 -11.48
C ILE A 21 7.88 -3.55 -11.78
N ILE A 22 7.28 -2.50 -11.21
CA ILE A 22 5.93 -2.08 -11.55
C ILE A 22 5.98 -1.60 -13.02
N ASP A 23 5.45 -2.42 -13.93
CA ASP A 23 5.37 -2.16 -15.38
C ASP A 23 4.31 -1.09 -15.72
N ILE A 24 4.21 -0.06 -14.88
CA ILE A 24 3.34 1.10 -15.07
C ILE A 24 4.18 2.19 -15.72
N ASN A 25 3.60 2.88 -16.70
CA ASN A 25 4.20 4.05 -17.32
C ASN A 25 4.72 5.02 -16.22
N PRO A 26 6.01 5.38 -16.20
CA PRO A 26 6.63 6.15 -15.12
C PRO A 26 5.97 7.51 -14.88
N ASN A 27 5.28 8.05 -15.89
CA ASN A 27 4.59 9.34 -15.82
C ASN A 27 3.07 9.22 -15.63
N PHE A 28 2.53 8.01 -15.38
CA PHE A 28 1.09 7.80 -15.25
C PHE A 28 0.48 8.70 -14.15
N LEU A 29 1.17 8.82 -13.02
CA LEU A 29 0.74 9.66 -11.89
C LEU A 29 0.81 11.18 -12.19
N GLU A 30 1.54 11.59 -13.22
CA GLU A 30 1.65 13.01 -13.60
C GLU A 30 0.37 13.54 -14.24
N TYR A 31 -0.44 12.67 -14.85
CA TYR A 31 -1.70 13.04 -15.49
C TYR A 31 -2.85 13.30 -14.50
N PHE A 32 -2.74 12.81 -13.27
CA PHE A 32 -3.76 12.99 -12.24
C PHE A 32 -3.70 14.38 -11.62
N GLN A 33 -4.86 14.89 -11.23
CA GLN A 33 -4.97 16.06 -10.38
C GLN A 33 -4.62 15.72 -8.94
N GLU A 34 -4.35 16.74 -8.14
CA GLU A 34 -3.89 16.58 -6.76
C GLU A 34 -4.88 15.80 -5.89
N TYR A 35 -6.17 16.14 -5.97
CA TYR A 35 -7.23 15.45 -5.23
C TYR A 35 -7.39 13.97 -5.64
N GLU A 36 -7.09 13.63 -6.91
CA GLU A 36 -7.13 12.24 -7.38
C GLU A 36 -5.95 11.46 -6.81
N LEU A 37 -4.77 12.08 -6.73
CA LEU A 37 -3.60 11.48 -6.10
C LEU A 37 -3.81 11.26 -4.60
N GLU A 38 -4.46 12.21 -3.91
CA GLU A 38 -4.84 12.02 -2.50
C GLU A 38 -5.78 10.82 -2.32
N ALA A 39 -6.83 10.72 -3.15
CA ALA A 39 -7.76 9.59 -3.10
C ALA A 39 -7.04 8.24 -3.35
N ILE A 40 -6.14 8.19 -4.34
CA ILE A 40 -5.32 7.00 -4.62
C ILE A 40 -4.45 6.64 -3.40
N LYS A 41 -3.85 7.63 -2.75
CA LYS A 41 -3.01 7.41 -1.57
C LYS A 41 -3.82 6.80 -0.42
N ASP A 42 -4.98 7.36 -0.14
CA ASP A 42 -5.85 6.91 0.96
C ASP A 42 -6.35 5.48 0.72
N ASP A 43 -6.75 5.16 -0.50
CA ASP A 43 -7.15 3.80 -0.89
C ASP A 43 -6.00 2.79 -0.72
N LEU A 44 -4.78 3.16 -1.09
CA LEU A 44 -3.59 2.31 -0.92
C LEU A 44 -3.27 2.07 0.56
N ILE A 45 -3.38 3.11 1.40
CA ILE A 45 -3.20 2.99 2.85
C ILE A 45 -4.25 2.05 3.45
N LEU A 46 -5.52 2.23 3.08
CA LEU A 46 -6.61 1.40 3.57
C LEU A 46 -6.40 -0.07 3.22
N LYS A 47 -6.06 -0.36 1.95
CA LYS A 47 -5.77 -1.73 1.50
C LYS A 47 -4.62 -2.35 2.28
N LYS A 48 -3.51 -1.62 2.52
CA LYS A 48 -2.40 -2.13 3.32
C LYS A 48 -2.78 -2.37 4.78
N SER A 49 -3.63 -1.52 5.36
CA SER A 49 -4.14 -1.69 6.72
C SER A 49 -4.94 -2.97 6.85
N GLN A 50 -5.87 -3.23 5.93
CA GLN A 50 -6.70 -4.43 5.92
C GLN A 50 -5.88 -5.73 5.75
N ILE A 51 -4.86 -5.69 4.89
CA ILE A 51 -3.93 -6.84 4.72
C ILE A 51 -3.18 -7.11 6.03
N ARG A 52 -2.73 -6.07 6.74
CA ARG A 52 -2.05 -6.23 8.02
C ARG A 52 -2.97 -6.78 9.10
N GLU A 53 -4.18 -6.25 9.21
CA GLU A 53 -5.20 -6.70 10.17
C GLU A 53 -5.51 -8.19 9.95
N SER A 54 -5.87 -8.57 8.72
CA SER A 54 -6.13 -9.98 8.38
C SER A 54 -4.93 -10.92 8.60
N THR A 55 -3.70 -10.45 8.35
CA THR A 55 -2.48 -11.23 8.63
C THR A 55 -2.27 -11.42 10.13
N PHE A 56 -2.50 -10.37 10.91
CA PHE A 56 -2.38 -10.42 12.37
C PHE A 56 -3.41 -11.38 12.97
N ASP A 57 -4.67 -11.28 12.57
CA ASP A 57 -5.74 -12.18 13.00
C ASP A 57 -5.43 -13.65 12.67
N PHE A 58 -4.90 -13.91 11.47
CA PHE A 58 -4.46 -15.25 11.08
C PHE A 58 -3.30 -15.76 11.95
N LEU A 59 -2.29 -14.93 12.23
CA LEU A 59 -1.15 -15.30 13.07
C LEU A 59 -1.58 -15.59 14.51
N ASP A 60 -2.50 -14.80 15.05
CA ASP A 60 -3.08 -15.01 16.38
C ASP A 60 -3.87 -16.33 16.44
N GLU A 61 -4.68 -16.64 15.42
CA GLU A 61 -5.40 -17.91 15.33
C GLU A 61 -4.46 -19.12 15.31
N ILE A 62 -3.36 -19.04 14.55
CA ILE A 62 -2.34 -20.09 14.51
C ILE A 62 -1.65 -20.22 15.88
N TYR A 63 -1.31 -19.12 16.53
CA TYR A 63 -0.65 -19.14 17.83
C TYR A 63 -1.54 -19.78 18.91
N GLU A 64 -2.81 -19.40 19.01
CA GLU A 64 -3.75 -19.99 19.96
C GLU A 64 -3.96 -21.50 19.71
N LYS A 65 -4.08 -21.93 18.44
CA LYS A 65 -4.14 -23.36 18.08
C LYS A 65 -2.90 -24.14 18.49
N THR A 66 -1.72 -23.51 18.47
CA THR A 66 -0.47 -24.16 18.90
C THR A 66 -0.29 -24.21 20.41
N LYS A 67 -0.99 -23.35 21.17
CA LYS A 67 -0.99 -23.32 22.63
C LYS A 67 -1.91 -24.35 23.28
N GLU A 68 -2.95 -24.80 22.58
CA GLU A 68 -3.87 -25.83 23.08
C GLU A 68 -3.30 -27.27 23.02
N ASN A 69 -2.02 -27.46 22.67
CA ASN A 69 -1.30 -28.75 22.76
C ASN A 69 -0.29 -28.80 23.91
#